data_AF-A0A1I5V070-F1
#
_entry.id   AF-A0A1I5V070-F1
#
_cell.length_a   1.000
_cell.length_b   1.000
_cell.length_c   1.000
_cell.angle_alpha   90.00
_cell.angle_beta   90.00
_cell.angle_gamma   90.00
#
_symmetry.space_group_name_H-M   'P 1'
#
loop_
_entity.id
_entity.type
_entity.pdbx_description
1 polymer ?
#
loop_
_entity_poly.entity_id
_entity_poly.type
_entity_poly.pdbx_seq_one_letter_code
_entity_poly.pdbx_strand_id
1 'polypeptide(L)'
;MSENPKKPVFKRWWFWVVVIVIVIAIASSGGEKETPTSQEQNTENVASKGNTQSEAEQPEQEGSQEGPEESTEAQTVENTETTDTSKTAETTNEETYVNTAKEVELFAGEFIVGENVVPGRYDITSLDGVGNFVVYDGEMPIVNEILTNQAGGQIGVTKIQIDLYEGNRIQISGINKVLLKPAEIALKTTLVSGNHLVGRDVPAGTYIVTAPQGTGNFIVYDGDFPVVNEILGSGDIGVEKIRISIKDGQMIVISGLEKVELQNE
;
A
#
# COMPACT_ATOMS: atom_id res chain seq x y z
N MET A 1 21.56 -10.94 22.30
CA MET A 1 22.62 -10.04 21.78
C MET A 1 21.96 -9.12 20.78
N SER A 2 21.84 -7.84 21.08
CA SER A 2 21.13 -6.85 20.27
C SER A 2 22.07 -6.24 19.24
N GLU A 3 21.83 -6.49 17.96
CA GLU A 3 22.48 -5.76 16.87
C GLU A 3 21.75 -4.42 16.66
N ASN A 4 22.45 -3.31 16.89
CA ASN A 4 21.90 -1.98 16.65
C ASN A 4 21.88 -1.69 15.14
N PRO A 5 20.76 -1.21 14.55
CA PRO A 5 20.73 -0.81 13.15
C PRO A 5 21.68 0.37 12.93
N LYS A 6 22.61 0.21 11.98
CA LYS A 6 23.61 1.26 11.66
C LYS A 6 22.91 2.48 11.08
N LYS A 7 23.02 3.61 11.78
CA LYS A 7 22.46 4.90 11.36
C LYS A 7 22.95 5.28 9.95
N PRO A 8 22.08 5.82 9.08
CA PRO A 8 22.47 6.25 7.75
C PRO A 8 23.58 7.30 7.80
N VAL A 9 24.68 7.05 7.09
CA VAL A 9 25.90 7.89 7.12
C VAL A 9 25.68 9.30 6.56
N PHE A 10 24.64 9.50 5.75
CA PHE A 10 24.26 10.79 5.15
C PHE A 10 23.69 11.81 6.15
N LYS A 11 23.34 11.38 7.38
CA LYS A 11 22.94 12.31 8.46
C LYS A 11 24.13 12.93 9.20
N ARG A 12 25.37 12.56 8.86
CA ARG A 12 26.57 13.09 9.52
C ARG A 12 27.19 14.18 8.65
N TRP A 13 27.39 15.37 9.23
CA TRP A 13 27.88 16.57 8.54
C TRP A 13 29.18 16.35 7.72
N TRP A 14 30.06 15.45 8.16
CA TRP A 14 31.30 15.12 7.44
C TRP A 14 31.07 14.39 6.09
N PHE A 15 29.92 13.72 5.89
CA PHE A 15 29.57 13.09 4.62
C PHE A 15 29.39 14.12 3.50
N TRP A 16 28.79 15.28 3.81
CA TRP A 16 28.61 16.37 2.87
C TRP A 16 29.93 17.03 2.45
N VAL A 17 30.92 17.08 3.36
CA VAL A 17 32.26 17.59 3.04
C VAL A 17 32.96 16.68 2.02
N VAL A 18 32.82 15.36 2.13
CA VAL A 18 33.42 14.41 1.16
C VAL A 18 32.77 14.53 -0.22
N VAL A 19 31.45 14.69 -0.29
CA VAL A 19 30.73 14.88 -1.57
C VAL A 19 31.18 16.16 -2.28
N ILE A 20 31.34 17.27 -1.55
CA ILE A 20 31.81 18.54 -2.14
C ILE A 20 33.25 18.41 -2.68
N VAL A 21 34.13 17.70 -1.98
CA VAL A 21 35.51 17.46 -2.44
C VAL A 21 35.54 16.64 -3.74
N ILE A 22 34.67 15.63 -3.88
CA ILE A 22 34.56 14.84 -5.11
C ILE A 22 34.03 15.69 -6.27
N VAL A 23 33.03 16.54 -6.04
CA VAL A 23 32.47 17.44 -7.07
C VAL A 23 33.51 18.46 -7.55
N ILE A 24 34.32 19.02 -6.65
CA ILE A 24 35.41 19.95 -7.02
C ILE A 24 36.52 19.23 -7.80
N ALA A 25 36.83 17.98 -7.46
CA ALA A 25 37.81 17.17 -8.20
C ALA A 25 37.35 16.89 -9.63
N ILE A 26 36.06 16.69 -9.87
CA ILE A 26 35.50 16.49 -11.22
C ILE A 26 35.42 17.81 -12.00
N ALA A 27 35.07 18.92 -11.35
CA ALA A 27 35.02 20.25 -11.96
C ALA A 27 36.42 20.79 -12.37
N SER A 28 37.50 20.23 -11.81
CA SER A 28 38.88 20.60 -12.15
C SER A 28 39.43 19.86 -13.38
N SER A 29 38.68 18.90 -13.96
CA SER A 29 39.16 18.00 -15.03
C SER A 29 38.33 18.02 -16.33
N GLY A 30 37.29 18.86 -16.46
CA GLY A 30 36.39 18.83 -17.62
C GLY A 30 36.23 20.18 -18.29
N GLY A 31 37.04 20.46 -19.31
CA GLY A 31 36.96 21.66 -20.13
C GLY A 31 35.86 21.61 -21.20
N GLU A 32 35.35 22.81 -21.48
CA GLU A 32 34.67 23.35 -22.67
C GLU A 32 33.30 22.83 -23.16
N LYS A 33 32.56 23.86 -23.60
CA LYS A 33 31.16 23.95 -24.05
C LYS A 33 30.99 23.31 -25.44
N GLU A 34 29.76 22.94 -25.79
CA GLU A 34 28.89 23.63 -26.78
C GLU A 34 27.56 22.85 -26.96
N THR A 35 26.46 23.58 -27.10
CA THR A 35 25.15 23.13 -27.58
C THR A 35 25.10 23.41 -29.10
N PRO A 36 24.38 22.64 -29.95
CA PRO A 36 23.00 23.05 -30.28
C PRO A 36 22.01 21.93 -30.71
N THR A 37 20.73 22.23 -30.45
CA THR A 37 19.51 22.16 -31.29
C THR A 37 19.04 20.90 -32.04
N SER A 38 17.74 20.65 -31.83
CA SER A 38 16.71 19.79 -32.43
C SER A 38 16.70 19.58 -33.94
N GLN A 39 16.24 18.39 -34.38
CA GLN A 39 15.28 18.20 -35.48
C GLN A 39 14.35 16.99 -35.23
N GLU A 40 13.06 17.20 -35.52
CA GLU A 40 12.01 16.19 -35.66
C GLU A 40 12.26 15.27 -36.86
N GLN A 41 11.81 14.01 -36.77
CA GLN A 41 11.27 13.30 -37.93
C GLN A 41 10.19 12.30 -37.52
N ASN A 42 9.03 12.48 -38.14
CA ASN A 42 7.87 11.59 -38.13
C ASN A 42 7.96 10.70 -39.37
N THR A 43 7.73 9.38 -39.25
CA THR A 43 7.17 8.57 -40.35
C THR A 43 6.55 7.28 -39.79
N GLU A 44 5.27 7.09 -40.11
CA GLU A 44 4.54 5.83 -39.98
C GLU A 44 5.11 4.76 -40.93
N ASN A 45 4.94 3.48 -40.56
CA ASN A 45 3.95 2.56 -41.17
C ASN A 45 4.46 1.12 -41.38
N VAL A 46 3.48 0.21 -41.35
CA VAL A 46 3.41 -1.14 -41.92
C VAL A 46 3.66 -2.33 -40.98
N ALA A 47 2.53 -2.93 -40.63
CA ALA A 47 2.33 -4.28 -40.14
C ALA A 47 2.84 -5.37 -41.10
N SER A 48 3.25 -6.52 -40.56
CA SER A 48 3.10 -7.80 -41.25
C SER A 48 2.88 -8.95 -40.28
N LYS A 49 1.85 -9.73 -40.59
CA LYS A 49 1.43 -11.01 -39.99
C LYS A 49 2.25 -12.17 -40.56
N GLY A 50 2.26 -13.25 -39.78
CA GLY A 50 2.37 -14.64 -40.25
C GLY A 50 3.75 -15.27 -40.05
N ASN A 51 3.91 -16.55 -39.76
CA ASN A 51 2.95 -17.67 -39.66
C ASN A 51 3.73 -18.92 -39.16
N THR A 52 3.05 -19.87 -38.47
CA THR A 52 3.21 -21.35 -38.58
C THR A 52 4.53 -22.00 -38.10
N GLN A 53 4.65 -23.22 -37.53
CA GLN A 53 3.79 -24.30 -36.99
C GLN A 53 4.74 -25.50 -36.70
N SER A 54 4.51 -26.25 -35.63
CA SER A 54 4.67 -27.73 -35.49
C SER A 54 4.78 -28.05 -34.00
N GLU A 55 3.85 -28.72 -33.32
CA GLU A 55 3.12 -30.00 -33.56
C GLU A 55 3.82 -31.23 -32.97
N ALA A 56 3.07 -31.85 -32.04
CA ALA A 56 3.08 -33.24 -31.52
C ALA A 56 4.35 -33.72 -30.76
N GLU A 57 4.29 -34.58 -29.73
CA GLU A 57 3.36 -35.64 -29.35
C GLU A 57 3.29 -35.85 -27.82
N GLN A 58 2.13 -36.34 -27.40
CA GLN A 58 1.81 -37.01 -26.14
C GLN A 58 2.21 -38.49 -26.23
N PRO A 59 2.34 -39.22 -25.10
CA PRO A 59 1.43 -40.36 -24.95
C PRO A 59 0.83 -40.48 -23.55
N GLU A 60 -0.47 -40.76 -23.51
CA GLU A 60 -1.18 -41.44 -22.43
C GLU A 60 -0.78 -42.92 -22.36
N GLN A 61 -0.80 -43.51 -21.16
CA GLN A 61 -1.55 -44.74 -20.95
C GLN A 61 -1.93 -45.00 -19.49
N GLU A 62 -3.13 -45.56 -19.35
CA GLU A 62 -3.94 -45.92 -18.18
C GLU A 62 -3.40 -47.10 -17.34
N GLY A 63 -4.00 -47.30 -16.15
CA GLY A 63 -4.30 -48.67 -15.69
C GLY A 63 -4.40 -48.96 -14.19
N SER A 64 -5.61 -48.79 -13.64
CA SER A 64 -6.31 -49.57 -12.58
C SER A 64 -5.72 -49.82 -11.18
N GLN A 65 -6.46 -49.41 -10.13
CA GLN A 65 -7.30 -50.21 -9.17
C GLN A 65 -6.48 -51.20 -8.31
N GLU A 66 -6.63 -51.30 -6.99
CA GLU A 66 -7.86 -51.57 -6.23
C GLU A 66 -7.57 -51.41 -4.71
N GLY A 67 -8.57 -51.06 -3.91
CA GLY A 67 -8.51 -51.08 -2.43
C GLY A 67 -8.44 -52.51 -1.85
N PRO A 68 -8.49 -52.68 -0.52
CA PRO A 68 -9.75 -52.43 0.19
C PRO A 68 -9.62 -51.76 1.58
N GLU A 69 -10.77 -51.22 2.01
CA GLU A 69 -11.13 -50.78 3.36
C GLU A 69 -11.13 -51.94 4.37
N GLU A 70 -10.89 -51.66 5.67
CA GLU A 70 -11.93 -51.63 6.73
C GLU A 70 -11.32 -51.53 8.16
N SER A 71 -11.97 -50.72 9.02
CA SER A 71 -12.12 -50.85 10.50
C SER A 71 -10.87 -50.61 11.41
N THR A 72 -10.91 -49.99 12.61
CA THR A 72 -11.98 -49.64 13.56
C THR A 72 -11.46 -48.58 14.54
N GLU A 73 -12.42 -47.83 15.11
CA GLU A 73 -12.53 -47.45 16.54
C GLU A 73 -12.04 -46.08 17.06
N ALA A 74 -13.02 -45.41 17.66
CA ALA A 74 -12.95 -44.17 18.41
C ALA A 74 -12.45 -44.39 19.85
N GLN A 75 -11.74 -43.41 20.40
CA GLN A 75 -11.84 -43.07 21.82
C GLN A 75 -11.73 -41.56 22.06
N THR A 76 -12.82 -41.06 22.62
CA THR A 76 -13.00 -39.80 23.34
C THR A 76 -12.18 -39.81 24.63
N VAL A 77 -11.50 -38.71 24.96
CA VAL A 77 -11.22 -38.32 26.35
C VAL A 77 -11.29 -36.81 26.48
N GLU A 78 -12.38 -36.40 27.11
CA GLU A 78 -12.64 -35.13 27.75
C GLU A 78 -11.79 -35.03 29.02
N ASN A 79 -11.13 -33.90 29.25
CA ASN A 79 -10.80 -33.47 30.60
C ASN A 79 -10.71 -31.93 30.66
N THR A 80 -11.72 -31.34 31.29
CA THR A 80 -11.86 -29.96 31.75
C THR A 80 -11.20 -29.81 33.13
N GLU A 81 -10.33 -28.80 33.30
CA GLU A 81 -10.37 -27.78 34.39
C GLU A 81 -9.07 -26.97 34.50
N THR A 82 -9.21 -25.67 34.20
CA THR A 82 -8.80 -24.45 34.92
C THR A 82 -7.67 -24.50 35.97
N THR A 83 -6.65 -23.65 35.78
CA THR A 83 -6.07 -22.67 36.74
C THR A 83 -4.88 -21.97 36.06
N ASP A 84 -5.02 -20.71 35.67
CA ASP A 84 -4.59 -19.51 36.41
C ASP A 84 -3.06 -19.31 36.47
N THR A 85 -2.63 -18.05 36.39
CA THR A 85 -1.26 -17.50 36.48
C THR A 85 -0.46 -17.33 35.19
N SER A 86 -0.60 -16.15 34.57
CA SER A 86 0.45 -15.12 34.56
C SER A 86 0.32 -14.27 33.29
N LYS A 87 -0.52 -13.24 33.40
CA LYS A 87 -0.46 -12.05 32.56
C LYS A 87 0.89 -11.38 32.81
N THR A 88 1.91 -11.77 32.05
CA THR A 88 3.08 -10.91 31.83
C THR A 88 2.59 -9.75 30.99
N ALA A 89 2.05 -8.72 31.65
CA ALA A 89 1.89 -7.42 31.05
C ALA A 89 3.30 -6.87 30.80
N GLU A 90 3.88 -7.23 29.68
CA GLU A 90 4.96 -6.44 29.10
C GLU A 90 4.38 -5.04 28.91
N THR A 91 4.78 -4.15 29.80
CA THR A 91 4.46 -2.73 29.71
C THR A 91 5.39 -2.19 28.63
N THR A 92 5.04 -2.47 27.38
CA THR A 92 5.56 -1.71 26.25
C THR A 92 5.10 -0.29 26.50
N ASN A 93 6.06 0.62 26.72
CA ASN A 93 5.77 2.04 26.68
C ASN A 93 5.38 2.36 25.23
N GLU A 94 4.13 2.10 24.88
CA GLU A 94 3.56 2.51 23.61
C GLU A 94 3.53 4.03 23.61
N GLU A 95 4.47 4.64 22.90
CA GLU A 95 4.38 6.06 22.56
C GLU A 95 3.07 6.22 21.79
N THR A 96 2.04 6.73 22.46
CA THR A 96 0.74 6.97 21.85
C THR A 96 0.90 7.96 20.72
N TYR A 97 0.65 7.52 19.49
CA TYR A 97 0.71 8.39 18.32
C TYR A 97 -0.24 9.59 18.50
N VAL A 98 0.26 10.80 18.30
CA VAL A 98 -0.52 12.04 18.35
C VAL A 98 -0.69 12.57 16.94
N ASN A 99 -1.94 12.61 16.45
CA ASN A 99 -2.23 13.17 15.14
C ASN A 99 -2.16 14.71 15.19
N THR A 100 -1.24 15.31 14.42
CA THR A 100 -1.05 16.77 14.32
C THR A 100 -1.86 17.45 13.22
N ALA A 101 -2.60 16.66 12.43
CA ALA A 101 -3.38 17.13 11.31
C ALA A 101 -4.34 18.27 11.69
N LYS A 102 -4.53 19.19 10.75
CA LYS A 102 -5.55 20.24 10.81
C LYS A 102 -6.42 20.21 9.58
N GLU A 103 -7.72 20.43 9.77
CA GLU A 103 -8.69 20.46 8.67
C GLU A 103 -8.32 21.53 7.63
N VAL A 104 -8.35 21.16 6.35
CA VAL A 104 -8.08 22.07 5.23
C VAL A 104 -8.89 21.67 4.01
N GLU A 105 -9.40 22.66 3.28
CA GLU A 105 -9.99 22.49 1.96
C GLU A 105 -8.95 22.82 0.89
N LEU A 106 -8.80 21.93 -0.09
CA LEU A 106 -7.95 22.14 -1.26
C LEU A 106 -8.80 22.04 -2.53
N PHE A 107 -8.25 22.57 -3.62
CA PHE A 107 -8.82 22.54 -4.97
C PHE A 107 -7.79 21.96 -5.95
N ALA A 108 -8.12 21.84 -7.23
CA ALA A 108 -7.16 21.35 -8.23
C ALA A 108 -5.86 22.18 -8.23
N GLY A 109 -4.71 21.49 -8.23
CA GLY A 109 -3.40 22.13 -8.12
C GLY A 109 -2.36 21.25 -7.44
N GLU A 110 -1.22 21.86 -7.13
CA GLU A 110 -0.12 21.23 -6.38
C GLU A 110 0.05 21.91 -5.03
N PHE A 111 0.32 21.12 -4.00
CA PHE A 111 0.49 21.57 -2.62
C PHE A 111 1.64 20.84 -1.95
N ILE A 112 2.29 21.50 -1.00
CA ILE A 112 3.38 20.93 -0.21
C ILE A 112 2.92 20.77 1.24
N VAL A 113 3.07 19.56 1.78
CA VAL A 113 2.86 19.29 3.21
C VAL A 113 4.00 19.94 4.00
N GLY A 114 3.66 20.73 5.01
CA GLY A 114 4.56 21.65 5.71
C GLY A 114 4.33 23.12 5.35
N GLU A 115 3.86 23.40 4.13
CA GLU A 115 3.56 24.76 3.65
C GLU A 115 2.06 25.03 3.55
N ASN A 116 1.35 24.14 2.85
CA ASN A 116 -0.09 24.29 2.58
C ASN A 116 -0.95 23.38 3.45
N VAL A 117 -0.41 22.24 3.88
CA VAL A 117 -1.09 21.23 4.69
C VAL A 117 -0.19 20.87 5.87
N VAL A 118 -0.72 20.82 7.09
CA VAL A 118 0.06 20.39 8.26
C VAL A 118 0.29 18.88 8.18
N PRO A 119 1.50 18.35 8.46
CA PRO A 119 1.71 16.91 8.54
C PRO A 119 0.74 16.22 9.50
N GLY A 120 0.35 14.99 9.21
CA GLY A 120 -0.53 14.20 10.06
C GLY A 120 -1.34 13.15 9.29
N ARG A 121 -2.27 12.49 9.98
CA ARG A 121 -3.16 11.48 9.40
C ARG A 121 -4.49 12.10 9.03
N TYR A 122 -4.94 11.86 7.81
CA TYR A 122 -6.09 12.53 7.22
C TYR A 122 -7.12 11.56 6.66
N ASP A 123 -8.39 11.84 6.94
CA ASP A 123 -9.51 11.44 6.10
C ASP A 123 -9.65 12.45 4.96
N ILE A 124 -9.53 12.00 3.72
CA ILE A 124 -9.55 12.84 2.53
C ILE A 124 -10.76 12.46 1.68
N THR A 125 -11.63 13.42 1.41
CA THR A 125 -12.88 13.21 0.65
C THR A 125 -13.03 14.22 -0.48
N SER A 126 -13.48 13.77 -1.66
CA SER A 126 -13.95 14.70 -2.70
C SER A 126 -15.31 15.28 -2.30
N LEU A 127 -15.43 16.60 -2.27
CA LEU A 127 -16.70 17.28 -2.04
C LEU A 127 -17.41 17.65 -3.35
N ASP A 128 -16.62 17.89 -4.41
CA ASP A 128 -17.14 18.27 -5.72
C ASP A 128 -16.22 17.80 -6.84
N GLY A 129 -16.76 16.95 -7.72
CA GLY A 129 -16.09 16.40 -8.88
C GLY A 129 -15.49 15.01 -8.68
N VAL A 130 -14.94 14.49 -9.77
CA VAL A 130 -14.26 13.19 -9.85
C VAL A 130 -12.91 13.42 -10.49
N GLY A 131 -11.85 12.91 -9.89
CA GLY A 131 -10.51 13.10 -10.42
C GLY A 131 -9.43 12.43 -9.60
N ASN A 132 -8.18 12.71 -9.93
CA ASN A 132 -7.04 12.01 -9.34
C ASN A 132 -6.43 12.79 -8.17
N PHE A 133 -6.16 12.08 -7.09
CA PHE A 133 -5.42 12.57 -5.93
C PHE A 133 -4.13 11.77 -5.79
N VAL A 134 -3.00 12.45 -5.99
CA VAL A 134 -1.68 11.83 -5.97
C VAL A 134 -0.83 12.45 -4.89
N VAL A 135 -0.13 11.62 -4.11
CA VAL A 135 0.88 12.08 -3.15
C VAL A 135 2.23 11.53 -3.59
N TYR A 136 3.23 12.40 -3.61
CA TYR A 136 4.61 12.06 -3.95
C TYR A 136 5.53 12.20 -2.73
N ASP A 137 6.45 11.23 -2.59
CA ASP A 137 7.64 11.36 -1.77
C ASP A 137 8.86 11.51 -2.70
N GLY A 138 9.42 12.72 -2.76
CA GLY A 138 10.33 13.12 -3.83
C GLY A 138 9.66 13.01 -5.21
N GLU A 139 10.21 12.16 -6.08
CA GLU A 139 9.66 11.90 -7.42
C GLU A 139 8.76 10.66 -7.49
N MET A 140 8.67 9.87 -6.41
CA MET A 140 7.92 8.62 -6.41
C MET A 140 6.48 8.85 -5.96
N PRO A 141 5.46 8.47 -6.75
CA PRO A 141 4.09 8.50 -6.29
C PRO A 141 3.89 7.40 -5.23
N ILE A 142 3.49 7.79 -4.02
CA ILE A 142 3.21 6.89 -2.89
C ILE A 142 1.71 6.67 -2.66
N VAL A 143 0.86 7.56 -3.18
CA VAL A 143 -0.60 7.42 -3.23
C VAL A 143 -1.03 7.88 -4.62
N ASN A 144 -1.91 7.12 -5.26
CA ASN A 144 -2.52 7.46 -6.53
C ASN A 144 -3.94 6.90 -6.56
N GLU A 145 -4.93 7.73 -6.26
CA GLU A 145 -6.31 7.28 -6.11
C GLU A 145 -7.27 8.23 -6.84
N ILE A 146 -8.25 7.64 -7.52
CA ILE A 146 -9.35 8.42 -8.10
C ILE A 146 -10.36 8.68 -6.98
N LEU A 147 -10.60 9.94 -6.65
CA LEU A 147 -11.65 10.33 -5.71
C LEU A 147 -12.91 10.74 -6.45
N THR A 148 -14.06 10.41 -5.88
CA THR A 148 -15.39 10.80 -6.37
C THR A 148 -16.25 11.32 -5.22
N ASN A 149 -17.19 12.23 -5.49
CA ASN A 149 -18.19 12.65 -4.51
C ASN A 149 -19.48 11.81 -4.56
N GLN A 150 -19.49 10.73 -5.36
CA GLN A 150 -20.64 9.83 -5.54
C GLN A 150 -20.31 8.43 -5.01
N ALA A 151 -20.95 8.07 -3.89
CA ALA A 151 -20.84 6.71 -3.34
C ALA A 151 -21.44 5.67 -4.30
N GLY A 152 -20.77 4.54 -4.46
CA GLY A 152 -21.21 3.47 -5.37
C GLY A 152 -21.07 3.83 -6.86
N GLY A 153 -20.32 4.89 -7.18
CA GLY A 153 -19.93 5.21 -8.55
C GLY A 153 -19.11 4.07 -9.18
N GLN A 154 -19.11 3.99 -10.51
CA GLN A 154 -18.33 2.98 -11.24
C GLN A 154 -16.81 3.21 -11.15
N ILE A 155 -16.36 4.40 -10.73
CA ILE A 155 -14.96 4.81 -10.75
C ILE A 155 -14.62 5.57 -9.47
N GLY A 156 -13.52 5.18 -8.85
CA GLY A 156 -12.92 5.86 -7.70
C GLY A 156 -13.60 5.53 -6.37
N VAL A 157 -13.05 6.14 -5.32
CA VAL A 157 -13.53 5.99 -3.93
C VAL A 157 -13.96 7.34 -3.37
N THR A 158 -14.91 7.34 -2.44
CA THR A 158 -15.38 8.58 -1.81
C THR A 158 -14.47 9.12 -0.73
N LYS A 159 -13.67 8.24 -0.12
CA LYS A 159 -12.74 8.58 0.95
C LYS A 159 -11.47 7.76 0.82
N ILE A 160 -10.33 8.41 1.08
CA ILE A 160 -9.11 7.72 1.50
C ILE A 160 -8.70 8.15 2.90
N GLN A 161 -7.94 7.29 3.58
CA GLN A 161 -7.30 7.62 4.85
C GLN A 161 -5.80 7.40 4.75
N ILE A 162 -5.01 8.47 4.85
CA ILE A 162 -3.57 8.41 4.64
C ILE A 162 -2.78 9.23 5.66
N ASP A 163 -1.54 8.83 5.92
CA ASP A 163 -0.52 9.69 6.54
C ASP A 163 0.12 10.63 5.49
N LEU A 164 0.24 11.91 5.84
CA LEU A 164 0.95 12.93 5.08
C LEU A 164 2.16 13.43 5.87
N TYR A 165 3.35 13.33 5.28
CA TYR A 165 4.61 13.71 5.90
C TYR A 165 5.13 15.04 5.34
N GLU A 166 5.90 15.76 6.17
CA GLU A 166 6.59 16.98 5.78
C GLU A 166 7.35 16.80 4.44
N GLY A 167 7.14 17.73 3.50
CA GLY A 167 7.76 17.70 2.18
C GLY A 167 7.04 16.84 1.15
N ASN A 168 6.02 16.07 1.51
CA ASN A 168 5.20 15.39 0.50
C ASN A 168 4.53 16.41 -0.42
N ARG A 169 4.54 16.13 -1.73
CA ARG A 169 3.82 16.92 -2.73
C ARG A 169 2.47 16.26 -3.02
N ILE A 170 1.39 17.00 -2.86
CA ILE A 170 0.03 16.59 -3.21
C ILE A 170 -0.31 17.19 -4.58
N GLN A 171 -0.82 16.38 -5.49
CA GLN A 171 -1.35 16.81 -6.77
C GLN A 171 -2.82 16.42 -6.88
N ILE A 172 -3.68 17.41 -7.17
CA ILE A 172 -5.12 17.24 -7.31
C ILE A 172 -5.51 17.63 -8.73
N SER A 173 -6.08 16.69 -9.48
CA SER A 173 -6.47 16.90 -10.88
C SER A 173 -7.92 16.49 -11.11
N GLY A 174 -8.73 17.32 -11.76
CA GLY A 174 -10.12 17.00 -12.10
C GLY A 174 -11.14 17.10 -10.95
N ILE A 175 -10.69 17.46 -9.74
CA ILE A 175 -11.55 17.66 -8.57
C ILE A 175 -11.64 19.15 -8.26
N ASN A 176 -12.85 19.68 -8.09
CA ASN A 176 -13.06 21.09 -7.77
C ASN A 176 -12.74 21.38 -6.29
N LYS A 177 -13.04 20.43 -5.41
CA LYS A 177 -12.81 20.58 -3.97
C LYS A 177 -12.59 19.25 -3.27
N VAL A 178 -11.52 19.17 -2.49
CA VAL A 178 -11.22 18.07 -1.57
C VAL A 178 -11.17 18.62 -0.15
N LEU A 179 -11.70 17.86 0.80
CA LEU A 179 -11.60 18.16 2.23
C LEU A 179 -10.69 17.15 2.91
N LEU A 180 -9.63 17.65 3.55
CA LEU A 180 -8.71 16.87 4.36
C LEU A 180 -9.08 17.12 5.82
N LYS A 181 -9.64 16.13 6.51
CA LYS A 181 -9.97 16.19 7.93
C LYS A 181 -8.98 15.37 8.75
N PRO A 182 -8.61 15.79 9.98
CA PRO A 182 -7.84 14.95 10.88
C PRO A 182 -8.54 13.59 11.07
N ALA A 183 -7.83 12.51 10.76
CA ALA A 183 -8.32 11.16 11.00
C ALA A 183 -8.27 10.83 12.49
N GLU A 184 -9.30 10.13 12.96
CA GLU A 184 -9.31 9.54 14.29
C GLU A 184 -8.29 8.40 14.39
N ILE A 185 -7.53 8.38 15.48
CA ILE A 185 -6.58 7.30 15.79
C ILE A 185 -7.31 6.28 16.66
N ALA A 186 -7.77 5.21 16.03
CA ALA A 186 -8.48 4.13 16.68
C ALA A 186 -8.32 2.84 15.90
N LEU A 187 -8.21 1.73 16.62
CA LEU A 187 -8.17 0.39 16.05
C LEU A 187 -9.53 0.05 15.44
N LYS A 188 -9.54 -0.30 14.15
CA LYS A 188 -10.73 -0.63 13.36
C LYS A 188 -10.45 -1.87 12.54
N THR A 189 -11.45 -2.72 12.36
CA THR A 189 -11.42 -3.86 11.43
C THR A 189 -12.20 -3.57 10.15
N THR A 190 -12.57 -2.31 9.93
CA THR A 190 -13.09 -1.83 8.66
C THR A 190 -12.22 -0.67 8.21
N LEU A 191 -11.57 -0.85 7.06
CA LEU A 191 -10.59 0.08 6.51
C LEU A 191 -11.11 0.62 5.18
N VAL A 192 -10.69 1.82 4.80
CA VAL A 192 -10.95 2.43 3.48
C VAL A 192 -9.67 2.41 2.63
N SER A 193 -9.73 2.76 1.34
CA SER A 193 -8.51 3.01 0.55
C SER A 193 -7.52 3.93 1.28
N GLY A 194 -6.23 3.68 1.13
CA GLY A 194 -5.16 4.41 1.81
C GLY A 194 -4.14 3.50 2.49
N ASN A 195 -3.44 4.01 3.50
CA ASN A 195 -2.39 3.29 4.22
C ASN A 195 -2.74 3.15 5.71
N HIS A 196 -2.58 1.93 6.25
CA HIS A 196 -3.01 1.56 7.60
C HIS A 196 -1.91 0.79 8.31
N LEU A 197 -1.45 1.33 9.44
CA LEU A 197 -0.43 0.73 10.28
C LEU A 197 -1.09 -0.26 11.26
N VAL A 198 -0.67 -1.52 11.20
CA VAL A 198 -1.09 -2.55 12.16
C VAL A 198 -0.56 -2.19 13.54
N GLY A 199 -1.43 -2.25 14.55
CA GLY A 199 -1.18 -1.79 15.92
C GLY A 199 -1.63 -0.35 16.21
N ARG A 200 -1.87 0.47 15.17
CA ARG A 200 -2.45 1.82 15.31
C ARG A 200 -3.86 1.91 14.74
N ASP A 201 -4.03 1.44 13.51
CA ASP A 201 -5.27 1.60 12.73
C ASP A 201 -6.10 0.31 12.69
N VAL A 202 -5.45 -0.84 12.84
CA VAL A 202 -6.06 -2.17 12.88
C VAL A 202 -5.31 -3.05 13.88
N PRO A 203 -5.98 -3.86 14.71
CA PRO A 203 -5.28 -4.77 15.62
C PRO A 203 -4.46 -5.81 14.84
N ALA A 204 -3.33 -6.24 15.41
CA ALA A 204 -2.68 -7.47 14.96
C ALA A 204 -3.59 -8.68 15.18
N GLY A 205 -3.50 -9.67 14.29
CA GLY A 205 -4.37 -10.84 14.34
C GLY A 205 -4.42 -11.61 13.04
N THR A 206 -5.26 -12.63 13.04
CA THR A 206 -5.57 -13.45 11.87
C THR A 206 -6.99 -13.15 11.41
N TYR A 207 -7.14 -12.89 10.11
CA TYR A 207 -8.37 -12.39 9.56
C TYR A 207 -8.73 -13.08 8.25
N ILE A 208 -10.02 -13.19 8.00
CA ILE A 208 -10.58 -13.28 6.65
C ILE A 208 -10.93 -11.87 6.19
N VAL A 209 -10.29 -11.43 5.12
CA VAL A 209 -10.46 -10.09 4.56
C VAL A 209 -11.39 -10.16 3.36
N THR A 210 -12.37 -9.25 3.28
CA THR A 210 -13.31 -9.14 2.16
C THR A 210 -13.48 -7.69 1.73
N ALA A 211 -13.89 -7.49 0.47
CA ALA A 211 -14.32 -6.20 -0.05
C ALA A 211 -15.78 -6.31 -0.52
N PRO A 212 -16.76 -5.75 0.21
CA PRO A 212 -18.18 -5.93 -0.11
C PRO A 212 -18.63 -5.31 -1.45
N GLN A 213 -17.86 -4.35 -1.96
CA GLN A 213 -18.15 -3.64 -3.21
C GLN A 213 -16.84 -3.29 -3.92
N GLY A 214 -16.88 -3.37 -5.25
CA GLY A 214 -15.76 -3.00 -6.11
C GLY A 214 -14.68 -4.08 -6.17
N THR A 215 -13.62 -3.74 -6.90
CA THR A 215 -12.40 -4.52 -7.04
C THR A 215 -11.22 -3.56 -6.98
N GLY A 216 -10.22 -3.89 -6.18
CA GLY A 216 -9.03 -3.08 -6.04
C GLY A 216 -7.88 -3.87 -5.45
N ASN A 217 -6.80 -3.19 -5.11
CA ASN A 217 -5.58 -3.83 -4.65
C ASN A 217 -5.50 -3.80 -3.12
N PHE A 218 -5.14 -4.93 -2.52
CA PHE A 218 -4.88 -5.09 -1.11
C PHE A 218 -3.48 -5.66 -0.93
N ILE A 219 -2.59 -4.85 -0.37
CA ILE A 219 -1.18 -5.22 -0.17
C ILE A 219 -0.85 -5.09 1.31
N VAL A 220 -0.11 -6.06 1.85
CA VAL A 220 0.49 -5.95 3.18
C VAL A 220 2.00 -5.94 3.02
N TYR A 221 2.66 -4.95 3.63
CA TYR A 221 4.10 -4.83 3.67
C TYR A 221 4.65 -5.16 5.06
N ASP A 222 5.77 -5.89 5.07
CA ASP A 222 6.65 -6.06 6.21
C ASP A 222 7.99 -5.36 5.89
N GLY A 223 8.15 -4.15 6.43
CA GLY A 223 9.19 -3.23 5.95
C GLY A 223 8.99 -2.87 4.48
N ASP A 224 10.01 -3.08 3.65
CA ASP A 224 9.97 -2.75 2.22
C ASP A 224 9.41 -3.89 1.34
N PHE A 225 9.06 -5.04 1.93
CA PHE A 225 8.68 -6.24 1.18
C PHE A 225 7.17 -6.49 1.25
N PRO A 226 6.47 -6.65 0.10
CA PRO A 226 5.09 -7.08 0.10
C PRO A 226 5.02 -8.56 0.49
N VAL A 227 4.28 -8.86 1.55
CA VAL A 227 4.03 -10.23 2.05
C VAL A 227 2.65 -10.75 1.66
N VAL A 228 1.74 -9.84 1.30
CA VAL A 228 0.44 -10.13 0.67
C VAL A 228 0.28 -9.12 -0.47
N ASN A 229 -0.20 -9.56 -1.63
CA ASN A 229 -0.47 -8.68 -2.78
C ASN A 229 -1.58 -9.30 -3.62
N GLU A 230 -2.80 -8.83 -3.42
CA GLU A 230 -3.99 -9.44 -3.98
C GLU A 230 -4.91 -8.39 -4.60
N ILE A 231 -5.44 -8.72 -5.77
CA ILE A 231 -6.61 -8.03 -6.29
C ILE A 231 -7.81 -8.59 -5.51
N LEU A 232 -8.38 -7.78 -4.63
CA LEU A 232 -9.49 -8.13 -3.75
C LEU A 232 -10.79 -7.49 -4.27
N GLY A 233 -11.87 -8.25 -4.32
CA GLY A 233 -13.16 -7.71 -4.74
C GLY A 233 -14.18 -8.74 -5.17
N SER A 234 -15.38 -8.27 -5.50
CA SER A 234 -16.50 -9.10 -5.96
C SER A 234 -16.59 -9.19 -7.50
N GLY A 235 -15.48 -8.95 -8.20
CA GLY A 235 -15.41 -8.92 -9.67
C GLY A 235 -14.89 -10.23 -10.27
N ASP A 236 -14.84 -10.29 -11.61
CA ASP A 236 -14.37 -11.47 -12.36
C ASP A 236 -12.83 -11.71 -12.27
N ILE A 237 -12.10 -10.78 -11.65
CA ILE A 237 -10.64 -10.81 -11.53
C ILE A 237 -10.27 -10.72 -10.05
N GLY A 238 -9.25 -11.49 -9.66
CA GLY A 238 -8.75 -11.51 -8.30
C GLY A 238 -9.47 -12.54 -7.44
N VAL A 239 -9.62 -12.22 -6.16
CA VAL A 239 -10.21 -13.10 -5.15
C VAL A 239 -11.26 -12.36 -4.34
N GLU A 240 -12.34 -13.07 -3.98
CA GLU A 240 -13.43 -12.50 -3.16
C GLU A 240 -13.03 -12.29 -1.70
N LYS A 241 -12.14 -13.15 -1.19
CA LYS A 241 -11.65 -13.13 0.18
C LYS A 241 -10.24 -13.68 0.28
N ILE A 242 -9.49 -13.20 1.27
CA ILE A 242 -8.13 -13.66 1.56
C ILE A 242 -7.96 -13.90 3.05
N ARG A 243 -7.22 -14.96 3.40
CA ARG A 243 -6.82 -15.21 4.79
C ARG A 243 -5.44 -14.59 5.01
N ILE A 244 -5.31 -13.72 6.00
CA ILE A 244 -4.03 -13.08 6.36
C ILE A 244 -3.72 -13.24 7.84
N SER A 245 -2.44 -13.14 8.20
CA SER A 245 -2.00 -13.00 9.59
C SER A 245 -1.06 -11.80 9.66
N ILE A 246 -1.48 -10.78 10.38
CA ILE A 246 -0.81 -9.48 10.45
C ILE A 246 -0.27 -9.21 11.86
N LYS A 247 0.86 -8.51 11.92
CA LYS A 247 1.60 -8.17 13.14
C LYS A 247 1.79 -6.67 13.24
N ASP A 248 1.93 -6.16 14.47
CA ASP A 248 2.20 -4.75 14.72
C ASP A 248 3.41 -4.26 13.92
N GLY A 249 3.29 -3.05 13.36
CA GLY A 249 4.32 -2.44 12.53
C GLY A 249 4.21 -2.73 11.03
N GLN A 250 3.40 -3.71 10.61
CA GLN A 250 3.13 -3.94 9.20
C GLN A 250 2.24 -2.82 8.62
N MET A 251 2.35 -2.59 7.31
CA MET A 251 1.58 -1.59 6.59
C MET A 251 0.60 -2.24 5.63
N ILE A 252 -0.68 -1.98 5.80
CA ILE A 252 -1.72 -2.36 4.84
C ILE A 252 -1.92 -1.19 3.88
N VAL A 253 -1.81 -1.43 2.58
CA VAL A 253 -2.08 -0.47 1.52
C VAL A 253 -3.27 -0.96 0.71
N ILE A 254 -4.30 -0.12 0.63
CA ILE A 254 -5.56 -0.42 -0.06
C ILE A 254 -5.76 0.62 -1.16
N SER A 255 -6.11 0.19 -2.36
CA SER A 255 -6.39 1.10 -3.48
C SER A 255 -7.61 0.65 -4.28
N GLY A 256 -8.42 1.61 -4.72
CA GLY A 256 -9.64 1.35 -5.50
C GLY A 256 -10.79 0.68 -4.76
N LEU A 257 -10.78 0.64 -3.42
CA LEU A 257 -11.84 0.02 -2.61
C LEU A 257 -12.44 1.02 -1.61
N GLU A 258 -13.75 1.21 -1.67
CA GLU A 258 -14.48 2.06 -0.72
C GLU A 258 -14.31 1.57 0.72
N LYS A 259 -14.32 0.25 0.90
CA LYS A 259 -14.05 -0.39 2.19
C LYS A 259 -13.57 -1.82 2.05
N VAL A 260 -12.80 -2.23 3.05
CA VAL A 260 -12.33 -3.59 3.30
C VAL A 260 -12.71 -3.97 4.72
N GLU A 261 -13.23 -5.19 4.90
CA GLU A 261 -13.66 -5.74 6.19
C GLU A 261 -12.72 -6.87 6.60
N LEU A 262 -12.20 -6.80 7.81
CA LEU A 262 -11.35 -7.83 8.43
C LEU A 262 -12.17 -8.55 9.49
N GLN A 263 -12.58 -9.77 9.20
CA GLN A 263 -13.34 -10.61 10.12
C GLN A 263 -12.36 -11.51 10.86
N ASN A 264 -12.42 -11.54 12.20
CA ASN A 264 -11.63 -12.47 12.99
C ASN A 264 -11.93 -13.89 12.50
N GLU A 265 -10.88 -14.68 12.33
CA GLU A 265 -11.01 -16.12 12.12
C GLU A 265 -11.29 -16.85 13.44
#